data_AF-A0A059P4X8-F1
#
_entry.id   AF-A0A059P4X8-F1
#
_cell.length_a   1.000
_cell.length_b   1.000
_cell.length_c   1.000
_cell.angle_alpha   90.00
_cell.angle_beta   90.00
_cell.angle_gamma   90.00
#
_symmetry.space_group_name_H-M   'P 1'
#
loop_
_entity.id
_entity.type
_entity.pdbx_description
1 polymer ?
#
loop_
_entity_poly.entity_id
_entity_poly.type
_entity_poly.pdbx_seq_one_letter_code
_entity_poly.pdbx_strand_id
1 'polypeptide(L)' 'NAAVVIDQEGNPKGTRIFGAIARELRQFNFTKIVSLAPEVL' A
#
# COMPACT_ATOMS: atom_id res chain seq x y z
N ASN A 1 -7.01 9.09 -9.20
CA ASN A 1 -5.55 9.14 -8.96
C ASN A 1 -5.30 9.21 -7.46
N ALA A 2 -4.53 8.28 -6.91
CA ALA A 2 -4.21 8.18 -5.48
C ALA A 2 -2.72 7.84 -5.30
N ALA A 3 -2.15 8.18 -4.14
CA ALA A 3 -0.76 7.89 -3.80
C ALA A 3 -0.63 7.55 -2.31
N VAL A 4 0.34 6.71 -1.96
CA VAL A 4 0.67 6.35 -0.57
C VAL A 4 2.05 6.88 -0.24
N VAL A 5 2.17 7.61 0.87
CA VAL A 5 3.45 8.15 1.35
C VAL A 5 4.21 7.05 2.07
N ILE A 6 5.41 6.75 1.58
CA ILE A 6 6.33 5.77 2.17
C ILE A 6 7.58 6.45 2.74
N ASP A 7 8.23 5.78 3.68
CA ASP A 7 9.57 6.15 4.15
C ASP A 7 10.66 5.62 3.19
N GLN A 8 11.93 5.92 3.51
CA GLN A 8 13.09 5.46 2.73
C GLN A 8 13.30 3.94 2.81
N GLU A 9 12.67 3.28 3.76
CA GLU A 9 12.72 1.83 3.97
C GLU A 9 11.53 1.11 3.27
N GLY A 10 10.65 1.86 2.60
CA GLY A 10 9.49 1.34 1.87
C GLY A 10 8.27 1.05 2.74
N ASN A 11 8.25 1.48 4.00
CA ASN A 11 7.09 1.34 4.87
C ASN A 11 6.11 2.51 4.70
N PRO A 12 4.80 2.27 4.77
CA PRO A 12 3.82 3.35 4.76
C PRO A 12 3.96 4.21 6.03
N LYS A 13 4.02 5.53 5.86
CA LYS A 13 3.99 6.47 6.99
C LYS A 13 2.61 6.56 7.65
N GLY A 14 1.57 6.18 6.91
CA GLY A 14 0.19 6.13 7.40
C GLY A 14 -0.15 4.78 8.02
N THR A 15 -1.10 4.78 8.95
CA THR A 15 -1.59 3.57 9.63
C THR A 15 -2.82 2.95 8.96
N ARG A 16 -3.41 3.62 7.96
CA ARG A 16 -4.62 3.16 7.27
C ARG A 16 -4.64 3.61 5.81
N ILE A 17 -5.07 2.72 4.92
CA ILE A 17 -5.26 3.00 3.48
C ILE A 17 -6.75 2.96 3.19
N PHE A 18 -7.21 3.91 2.38
CA PHE A 18 -8.61 3.98 1.95
C PHE A 18 -8.69 3.71 0.45
N GLY A 19 -9.68 2.89 0.07
CA GLY A 19 -9.91 2.51 -1.32
C GLY A 19 -9.19 1.24 -1.73
N ALA A 20 -9.48 0.82 -2.95
CA ALA A 20 -8.88 -0.36 -3.55
C ALA A 20 -7.46 -0.07 -4.06
N ILE A 21 -6.58 -1.06 -3.94
CA ILE A 21 -5.20 -0.99 -4.41
C ILE A 21 -4.92 -2.09 -5.44
N ALA A 22 -3.90 -1.89 -6.28
CA ALA A 22 -3.49 -2.89 -7.26
C ALA A 22 -2.73 -4.05 -6.61
N ARG A 23 -3.01 -5.28 -7.04
CA ARG A 23 -2.37 -6.53 -6.59
C ARG A 23 -0.90 -6.62 -6.97
N GLU A 24 -0.48 -5.85 -7.98
CA GLU A 24 0.89 -5.72 -8.46
C GLU A 24 1.85 -5.26 -7.34
N LEU A 25 1.37 -4.47 -6.37
CA LEU A 25 2.15 -4.00 -5.23
C LEU A 25 2.75 -5.13 -4.37
N ARG A 26 2.20 -6.36 -4.44
CA ARG A 26 2.80 -7.53 -3.79
C ARG A 26 4.14 -7.94 -4.41
N GLN A 27 4.30 -7.74 -5.72
CA GLN A 27 5.53 -8.08 -6.43
C GLN A 27 6.65 -7.07 -6.15
N PHE A 28 6.27 -5.84 -5.82
CA PHE A 28 7.19 -4.74 -5.50
C PHE A 28 7.55 -4.66 -4.01
N ASN A 29 7.35 -5.75 -3.24
CA ASN A 29 7.63 -5.84 -1.80
C ASN A 29 6.87 -4.85 -0.90
N PHE A 30 5.79 -4.21 -1.38
CA PHE A 30 4.94 -3.33 -0.57
C PHE A 30 3.89 -4.09 0.24
N THR A 31 4.28 -5.19 0.87
CA THR A 31 3.37 -6.10 1.58
C THR A 31 2.55 -5.41 2.67
N LYS A 32 3.17 -4.47 3.41
CA LYS A 32 2.48 -3.70 4.47
C LYS A 32 1.35 -2.84 3.92
N ILE A 33 1.53 -2.24 2.74
CA ILE A 33 0.50 -1.45 2.05
C ILE A 33 -0.65 -2.38 1.64
N VAL A 34 -0.32 -3.56 1.13
CA VAL A 34 -1.34 -4.55 0.74
C VAL A 34 -2.14 -5.06 1.92
N SER A 35 -1.51 -5.27 3.07
CA SER A 35 -2.17 -5.72 4.30
C SER A 35 -3.09 -4.67 4.93
N LEU A 36 -2.81 -3.38 4.73
CA LEU A 36 -3.60 -2.29 5.33
C LEU A 36 -4.78 -1.84 4.48
N ALA A 37 -4.89 -2.32 3.23
CA ALA A 37 -5.94 -1.92 2.32
C ALA A 37 -7.22 -2.77 2.48
N PRO A 38 -8.41 -2.16 2.35
CA PRO A 38 -9.69 -2.85 2.50
C PRO A 38 -9.99 -3.78 1.31
N GLU A 39 -9.57 -3.42 0.10
CA GLU A 39 -9.79 -4.22 -1.12
C GLU A 39 -8.54 -4.21 -2.01
N VAL A 40 -8.30 -5.33 -2.69
CA VAL A 40 -7.17 -5.52 -3.61
C VAL A 40 -7.71 -5.97 -4.96
N LEU A 41 -7.36 -5.23 -6.02
CA LEU A 41 -7.75 -5.47 -7.41
C LEU A 41 -6.59 -6.08 -8.21
#